data_AF-A0A6I9PTS9-F1
#
_entry.id   AF-A0A6I9PTS9-F1
#
_cell.length_a   1.000
_cell.length_b   1.000
_cell.length_c   1.000
_cell.angle_alpha   90.00
_cell.angle_beta   90.00
_cell.angle_gamma   90.00
#
_symmetry.space_group_name_H-M   'P 1'
#
loop_
_entity.id
_entity.type
_entity.pdbx_description
1 polymer ?
#
loop_
_entity_poly.entity_id
_entity_poly.type
_entity_poly.pdbx_seq_one_letter_code
_entity_poly.pdbx_strand_id
1 'polypeptide(L)'
;SGWLQSLEQFWVADLTFSTTLLGQFLEDMEAYAEDLNHVMSGEVLDEDIPPPSVSLPKLAALLRVFSTVVRSIGERFSPFRGPPINEVYVNDVLSRVLSCVSTAKQVQFSEPVLTAGNECVGVLLTSVEPYGLLMEAILAYGLDQLDCCQACGPDYNLAVLSLVTLIIDQINTRLPAAFVEKLLAPESRLLKLRFHREKEVMSAVLAVYKALLSLKNIPTLEAAYKLVLGEMACALSSLTGTLEPSESAPAPSSICPSIQHPTFASLTLPPEKAQFIVIFNLNTLTTIGNTKNSLIGMWALSPTVFTLLSQDMTLVHAELTVFYPAIQYAALYTLYSHCTR
;
A
#
# COMPACT_ATOMS: atom_id res chain seq x y z
N SER A 1 16.59 11.94 -16.55
CA SER A 1 16.15 12.51 -15.26
C SER A 1 17.25 13.37 -14.62
N GLY A 2 18.48 12.88 -14.43
CA GLY A 2 19.53 13.62 -13.71
C GLY A 2 19.91 15.00 -14.28
N TRP A 3 19.86 15.21 -15.59
CA TRP A 3 20.14 16.54 -16.17
C TRP A 3 19.02 17.56 -15.89
N LEU A 4 17.75 17.18 -15.95
CA LEU A 4 16.64 18.07 -15.58
C LEU A 4 16.66 18.43 -14.09
N GLN A 5 17.07 17.49 -13.24
CA GLN A 5 17.29 17.74 -11.81
C GLN A 5 18.47 18.70 -11.58
N SER A 6 19.51 18.66 -12.42
CA SER A 6 20.63 19.62 -12.33
C SER A 6 20.22 21.07 -12.65
N LEU A 7 19.04 21.26 -13.25
CA LEU A 7 18.44 22.58 -13.50
C LEU A 7 17.59 23.09 -12.33
N GLU A 8 17.62 22.44 -11.15
CA GLU A 8 16.92 22.87 -9.93
C GLU A 8 16.95 24.39 -9.72
N GLN A 9 18.13 24.99 -9.83
CA GLN A 9 18.31 26.43 -9.59
C GLN A 9 17.43 27.29 -10.50
N PHE A 10 17.15 26.85 -11.73
CA PHE A 10 16.29 27.57 -12.68
C PHE A 10 14.80 27.37 -12.39
N TRP A 11 14.39 26.14 -12.05
CA TRP A 11 13.00 25.86 -11.66
C TRP A 11 12.56 26.68 -10.44
N VAL A 12 13.52 26.90 -9.55
CA VAL A 12 13.32 27.56 -8.26
C VAL A 12 13.40 29.07 -8.38
N ALA A 13 14.30 29.57 -9.23
CA ALA A 13 14.48 31.00 -9.45
C ALA A 13 13.24 31.65 -10.05
N ASP A 14 12.47 30.90 -10.86
CA ASP A 14 11.21 31.37 -11.44
C ASP A 14 10.10 30.32 -11.25
N LEU A 15 9.43 30.39 -10.10
CA LEU A 15 8.29 29.53 -9.79
C LEU A 15 7.09 29.81 -10.69
N THR A 16 6.92 31.04 -11.17
CA THR A 16 5.81 31.39 -12.08
C THR A 16 5.99 30.65 -13.41
N PHE A 17 7.18 30.74 -14.01
CA PHE A 17 7.53 29.96 -15.20
C PHE A 17 7.29 28.46 -14.97
N SER A 18 7.79 27.92 -13.86
CA SER A 18 7.63 26.49 -13.54
C SER A 18 6.17 26.08 -13.42
N THR A 19 5.32 26.87 -12.74
CA THR A 19 3.88 26.58 -12.63
C THR A 19 3.15 26.68 -13.97
N THR A 20 3.51 27.64 -14.83
CA THR A 20 2.96 27.75 -16.19
C THR A 20 3.35 26.53 -17.04
N LEU A 21 4.61 26.09 -16.97
CA LEU A 21 5.07 24.90 -17.68
C LEU A 21 4.37 23.63 -17.20
N LEU A 22 4.22 23.45 -15.88
CA LEU A 22 3.47 22.34 -15.31
C LEU A 22 2.00 22.38 -15.74
N GLY A 23 1.41 23.57 -15.86
CA GLY A 23 0.07 23.78 -16.41
C GLY A 23 -0.04 23.29 -17.86
N GLN A 24 0.90 23.66 -18.72
CA GLN A 24 0.93 23.18 -20.11
C GLN A 24 1.04 21.65 -20.19
N PHE A 25 1.92 21.06 -19.38
CA PHE A 25 2.03 19.60 -19.34
C PHE A 25 0.73 18.94 -18.91
N LEU A 26 0.00 19.53 -17.96
CA LEU A 26 -1.28 19.00 -17.50
C LEU A 26 -2.37 19.11 -18.57
N GLU A 27 -2.45 20.24 -19.27
CA GLU A 27 -3.35 20.42 -20.42
C GLU A 27 -3.05 19.41 -21.53
N ASP A 28 -1.76 19.18 -21.84
CA ASP A 28 -1.36 18.17 -22.83
C ASP A 28 -1.75 16.74 -22.37
N MET A 29 -1.60 16.42 -21.07
CA MET A 29 -2.03 15.12 -20.52
C MET A 29 -3.53 14.90 -20.67
N GLU A 30 -4.33 15.93 -20.41
CA GLU A 30 -5.78 15.89 -20.55
C GLU A 30 -6.20 15.72 -22.00
N ALA A 31 -5.60 16.46 -22.93
CA ALA A 31 -5.84 16.29 -24.35
C ALA A 31 -5.60 14.84 -24.80
N TYR A 32 -4.48 14.23 -24.41
CA TYR A 32 -4.23 12.81 -24.71
C TYR A 32 -5.22 11.86 -24.03
N ALA A 33 -5.71 12.18 -22.84
CA ALA A 33 -6.71 11.36 -22.15
C ALA A 33 -8.10 11.47 -22.80
N GLU A 34 -8.48 12.66 -23.27
CA GLU A 34 -9.71 12.92 -24.03
C GLU A 34 -9.68 12.20 -25.38
N ASP A 35 -8.58 12.31 -26.12
CA ASP A 35 -8.37 11.58 -27.39
C ASP A 35 -8.56 10.06 -27.20
N LEU A 36 -8.01 9.50 -26.13
CA LEU A 36 -8.17 8.08 -25.78
C LEU A 36 -9.64 7.73 -25.50
N ASN A 37 -10.38 8.61 -24.84
CA ASN A 37 -11.78 8.40 -24.50
C ASN A 37 -12.70 8.44 -25.74
N HIS A 38 -12.39 9.29 -26.72
CA HIS A 38 -13.06 9.30 -28.02
C HIS A 38 -12.88 7.98 -28.77
N VAL A 39 -11.66 7.42 -28.77
CA VAL A 39 -11.37 6.10 -29.37
C VAL A 39 -12.22 5.00 -28.73
N MET A 40 -12.42 5.04 -27.40
CA MET A 40 -13.24 4.05 -26.68
C MET A 40 -14.74 4.18 -26.99
N SER A 41 -15.24 5.41 -27.14
CA SER A 41 -16.66 5.67 -27.37
C SER A 41 -17.12 5.30 -28.79
N GLY A 42 -16.18 5.07 -29.72
CA GLY A 42 -16.49 4.74 -31.11
C GLY A 42 -17.17 5.88 -31.88
N GLU A 43 -17.15 7.10 -31.32
CA GLU A 43 -17.47 8.31 -32.06
C GLU A 43 -16.47 8.44 -33.20
N VAL A 44 -16.97 8.80 -34.40
CA VAL A 44 -16.25 8.81 -35.68
C VAL A 44 -14.78 9.18 -35.47
N LEU A 45 -13.87 8.24 -35.80
CA LEU A 45 -12.44 8.51 -35.85
C LEU A 45 -12.23 9.68 -36.82
N ASP A 46 -12.15 10.89 -36.29
CA ASP A 46 -11.55 11.99 -37.01
C ASP A 46 -10.13 11.54 -37.38
N GLU A 47 -9.69 11.73 -38.62
CA GLU A 47 -8.37 11.24 -39.07
C GLU A 47 -7.22 11.86 -38.26
N ASP A 48 -7.52 12.93 -37.52
CA ASP A 48 -6.60 13.66 -36.66
C ASP A 48 -6.44 13.09 -35.23
N ILE A 49 -7.27 12.14 -34.77
CA ILE A 49 -7.14 11.57 -33.42
C ILE A 49 -6.06 10.48 -33.39
N PRO A 50 -4.97 10.64 -32.60
CA PRO A 50 -3.90 9.66 -32.54
C PRO A 50 -4.38 8.34 -31.89
N PRO A 51 -3.94 7.17 -32.42
CA PRO A 51 -4.30 5.90 -31.82
C PRO A 51 -3.65 5.71 -30.44
N PRO A 52 -4.20 4.84 -29.58
CA PRO A 52 -3.65 4.59 -28.24
C PRO A 52 -2.17 4.20 -28.21
N SER A 53 -1.68 3.52 -29.25
CA SER A 53 -0.27 3.16 -29.42
C SER A 53 0.68 4.36 -29.51
N VAL A 54 0.17 5.55 -29.86
CA VAL A 54 0.91 6.81 -29.92
C VAL A 54 0.64 7.65 -28.67
N SER A 55 -0.61 7.74 -28.22
CA SER A 55 -1.00 8.60 -27.09
C SER A 55 -0.46 8.09 -25.74
N LEU A 56 -0.51 6.78 -25.49
CA LEU A 56 -0.07 6.20 -24.21
C LEU A 56 1.43 6.42 -23.92
N PRO A 57 2.38 6.17 -24.86
CA PRO A 57 3.78 6.48 -24.62
C PRO A 57 4.05 7.97 -24.33
N LYS A 58 3.33 8.87 -25.03
CA LYS A 58 3.46 10.32 -24.81
C LYS A 58 2.92 10.73 -23.45
N LEU A 59 1.76 10.22 -23.05
CA LEU A 59 1.19 10.43 -21.72
C LEU A 59 2.16 9.94 -20.62
N ALA A 60 2.73 8.75 -20.76
CA ALA A 60 3.73 8.24 -19.82
C ALA A 60 5.00 9.13 -19.76
N ALA A 61 5.44 9.68 -20.89
CA ALA A 61 6.58 10.59 -20.93
C ALA A 61 6.28 11.92 -20.22
N LEU A 62 5.10 12.51 -20.48
CA LEU A 62 4.64 13.72 -19.81
C LEU A 62 4.56 13.54 -18.29
N LEU A 63 3.95 12.45 -17.82
CA LEU A 63 3.87 12.13 -16.38
C LEU A 63 5.25 12.05 -15.72
N ARG A 64 6.24 11.44 -16.41
CA ARG A 64 7.62 11.37 -15.90
C ARG A 64 8.33 12.72 -15.87
N VAL A 65 8.17 13.52 -16.92
CA VAL A 65 8.76 14.87 -16.98
C VAL A 65 8.14 15.77 -15.92
N PHE A 66 6.82 15.75 -15.80
CA PHE A 66 6.07 16.46 -14.77
C PHE A 66 6.57 16.08 -13.37
N SER A 67 6.61 14.79 -13.05
CA SER A 67 7.13 14.28 -11.76
C SER A 67 8.56 14.73 -11.50
N THR A 68 9.40 14.77 -12.54
CA THR A 68 10.80 15.22 -12.43
C THR A 68 10.88 16.70 -12.10
N VAL A 69 10.07 17.55 -12.75
CA VAL A 69 10.03 18.99 -12.47
C VAL A 69 9.53 19.23 -11.04
N VAL A 70 8.44 18.59 -10.62
CA VAL A 70 7.93 18.74 -9.24
C VAL A 70 8.96 18.30 -8.20
N ARG A 71 9.63 17.14 -8.40
CA ARG A 71 10.73 16.70 -7.53
C ARG A 71 11.90 17.70 -7.49
N SER A 72 12.19 18.36 -8.61
CA SER A 72 13.27 19.35 -8.71
C SER A 72 12.91 20.67 -8.02
N ILE A 73 11.63 21.06 -7.99
CA ILE A 73 11.17 22.20 -7.18
C ILE A 73 11.32 21.87 -5.68
N GLY A 74 11.07 20.62 -5.31
CA GLY A 74 11.27 20.09 -3.95
C GLY A 74 10.28 20.67 -2.94
N GLU A 75 10.75 20.98 -1.73
CA GLU A 75 9.92 21.53 -0.64
C GLU A 75 9.24 22.88 -0.98
N ARG A 76 9.66 23.55 -2.05
CA ARG A 76 9.02 24.77 -2.55
C ARG A 76 7.71 24.50 -3.27
N PHE A 77 7.48 23.25 -3.71
CA PHE A 77 6.17 22.82 -4.20
C PHE A 77 5.28 22.51 -3.00
N SER A 78 4.88 23.56 -2.28
CA SER A 78 4.10 23.45 -1.06
C SER A 78 3.13 24.63 -0.93
N PRO A 79 1.86 24.38 -0.58
CA PRO A 79 0.85 25.44 -0.46
C PRO A 79 1.16 26.44 0.66
N PHE A 80 2.05 26.09 1.60
CA PHE A 80 2.41 26.92 2.75
C PHE A 80 3.42 28.04 2.41
N ARG A 81 4.02 28.03 1.20
CA ARG A 81 5.05 29.00 0.80
C ARG A 81 4.48 30.25 0.11
N GLY A 82 3.18 30.28 -0.18
CA GLY A 82 2.51 31.40 -0.86
C GLY A 82 2.50 31.27 -2.39
N PRO A 83 1.94 32.25 -3.10
CA PRO A 83 1.77 32.20 -4.57
C PRO A 83 3.11 31.96 -5.31
N PRO A 84 3.07 31.28 -6.48
CA PRO A 84 1.89 30.84 -7.22
C PRO A 84 1.29 29.51 -6.76
N ILE A 85 1.96 28.75 -5.89
CA ILE A 85 1.54 27.42 -5.47
C ILE A 85 0.70 27.53 -4.20
N ASN A 86 -0.62 27.43 -4.33
CA ASN A 86 -1.56 27.42 -3.21
C ASN A 86 -2.26 26.05 -3.09
N GLU A 87 -3.03 25.88 -2.01
CA GLU A 87 -3.73 24.61 -1.73
C GLU A 87 -4.70 24.21 -2.85
N VAL A 88 -5.44 25.20 -3.39
CA VAL A 88 -6.38 24.99 -4.49
C VAL A 88 -5.67 24.45 -5.73
N TYR A 89 -4.53 25.03 -6.08
CA TYR A 89 -3.72 24.61 -7.22
C TYR A 89 -3.21 23.19 -7.07
N VAL A 90 -2.63 22.82 -5.92
CA VAL A 90 -2.09 21.47 -5.73
C VAL A 90 -3.21 20.41 -5.72
N ASN A 91 -4.34 20.73 -5.10
CA ASN A 91 -5.53 19.85 -5.12
C ASN A 91 -6.09 19.67 -6.53
N ASP A 92 -6.20 20.75 -7.31
CA ASP A 92 -6.67 20.71 -8.70
C ASP A 92 -5.74 19.87 -9.58
N VAL A 93 -4.43 20.14 -9.52
CA VAL A 93 -3.41 19.38 -10.25
C VAL A 93 -3.48 17.89 -9.91
N LEU A 94 -3.55 17.53 -8.63
CA LEU A 94 -3.66 16.13 -8.22
C LEU A 94 -4.94 15.47 -8.72
N SER A 95 -6.08 16.16 -8.63
CA SER A 95 -7.37 15.66 -9.12
C SER A 95 -7.35 15.40 -10.63
N ARG A 96 -6.78 16.34 -11.40
CA ARG A 96 -6.65 16.24 -12.86
C ARG A 96 -5.71 15.12 -13.28
N VAL A 97 -4.58 14.94 -12.60
CA VAL A 97 -3.67 13.81 -12.83
C VAL A 97 -4.36 12.48 -12.53
N LEU A 98 -5.10 12.36 -11.42
CA LEU A 98 -5.87 11.15 -11.08
C LEU A 98 -6.89 10.82 -12.18
N SER A 99 -7.60 11.84 -12.68
CA SER A 99 -8.55 11.69 -13.79
C SER A 99 -7.86 11.18 -15.05
N CYS A 100 -6.78 11.83 -15.49
CA CYS A 100 -6.03 11.44 -16.69
C CYS A 100 -5.58 9.98 -16.66
N VAL A 101 -4.98 9.55 -15.54
CA VAL A 101 -4.46 8.19 -15.41
C VAL A 101 -5.60 7.17 -15.33
N SER A 102 -6.70 7.52 -14.66
CA SER A 102 -7.89 6.65 -14.58
C SER A 102 -8.56 6.48 -15.94
N THR A 103 -8.71 7.56 -16.71
CA THR A 103 -9.24 7.51 -18.08
C THR A 103 -8.37 6.66 -18.98
N ALA A 104 -7.05 6.87 -18.96
CA ALA A 104 -6.11 6.07 -19.74
C ALA A 104 -6.23 4.57 -19.41
N LYS A 105 -6.36 4.23 -18.12
CA LYS A 105 -6.58 2.85 -17.67
C LYS A 105 -7.85 2.22 -18.24
N GLN A 106 -8.96 2.96 -18.24
CA GLN A 106 -10.26 2.48 -18.70
C GLN A 106 -10.25 2.17 -20.20
N VAL A 107 -9.54 2.98 -20.98
CA VAL A 107 -9.41 2.79 -22.43
C VAL A 107 -8.49 1.61 -22.76
N GLN A 108 -7.27 1.62 -22.22
CA GLN A 108 -6.30 0.55 -22.44
C GLN A 108 -5.31 0.44 -21.28
N PHE A 109 -5.28 -0.74 -20.66
CA PHE A 109 -4.32 -1.03 -19.60
C PHE A 109 -2.87 -0.92 -20.11
N SER A 110 -2.11 0.02 -19.55
CA SER A 110 -0.72 0.31 -19.93
C SER A 110 0.16 0.48 -18.69
N GLU A 111 0.95 -0.56 -18.37
CA GLU A 111 1.86 -0.53 -17.22
C GLU A 111 2.81 0.68 -17.21
N PRO A 112 3.43 1.11 -18.34
CA PRO A 112 4.31 2.26 -18.33
C PRO A 112 3.60 3.58 -17.97
N VAL A 113 2.33 3.75 -18.38
CA VAL A 113 1.52 4.93 -18.04
C VAL A 113 1.15 4.88 -16.57
N LEU A 114 0.64 3.74 -16.10
CA LEU A 114 0.20 3.60 -14.71
C LEU A 114 1.37 3.69 -13.72
N THR A 115 2.54 3.15 -14.07
CA THR A 115 3.75 3.28 -13.25
C THR A 115 4.16 4.74 -13.12
N ALA A 116 4.22 5.48 -14.23
CA ALA A 116 4.52 6.91 -14.23
C ALA A 116 3.44 7.74 -13.50
N GLY A 117 2.16 7.35 -13.65
CA GLY A 117 1.03 7.96 -12.97
C GLY A 117 1.10 7.78 -11.46
N ASN A 118 1.37 6.57 -10.98
CA ASN A 118 1.52 6.26 -9.55
C ASN A 118 2.67 7.04 -8.92
N GLU A 119 3.80 7.16 -9.63
CA GLU A 119 4.90 8.02 -9.20
C GLU A 119 4.50 9.51 -9.14
N CYS A 120 3.77 10.00 -10.14
CA CYS A 120 3.32 11.38 -10.23
C CYS A 120 2.35 11.74 -9.10
N VAL A 121 1.34 10.90 -8.88
CA VAL A 121 0.41 10.99 -7.77
C VAL A 121 1.17 10.96 -6.45
N GLY A 122 2.16 10.07 -6.31
CA GLY A 122 2.97 9.97 -5.10
C GLY A 122 3.73 11.27 -4.81
N VAL A 123 4.36 11.88 -5.82
CA VAL A 123 5.08 13.15 -5.65
C VAL A 123 4.12 14.27 -5.24
N LEU A 124 2.98 14.40 -5.92
CA LEU A 124 1.98 15.44 -5.60
C LEU A 124 1.37 15.26 -4.20
N LEU A 125 1.11 14.02 -3.79
CA LEU A 125 0.53 13.69 -2.49
C LEU A 125 1.44 14.09 -1.33
N THR A 126 2.77 14.15 -1.52
CA THR A 126 3.67 14.67 -0.47
C THR A 126 3.49 16.16 -0.18
N SER A 127 2.84 16.89 -1.08
CA SER A 127 2.65 18.34 -1.01
C SER A 127 1.24 18.76 -0.61
N VAL A 128 0.35 17.79 -0.35
CA VAL A 128 -1.06 18.05 -0.06
C VAL A 128 -1.54 17.27 1.16
N GLU A 129 -2.46 17.88 1.91
CA GLU A 129 -3.19 17.20 2.97
C GLU A 129 -4.59 16.84 2.47
N PRO A 130 -4.81 15.63 1.91
CA PRO A 130 -6.07 15.29 1.27
C PRO A 130 -7.23 15.26 2.28
N TYR A 131 -8.37 15.82 1.91
CA TYR A 131 -9.61 15.82 2.70
C TYR A 131 -10.84 15.67 1.80
N GLY A 132 -11.97 15.28 2.40
CA GLY A 132 -13.26 15.15 1.70
C GLY A 132 -13.18 14.24 0.47
N LEU A 133 -13.75 14.68 -0.65
CA LEU A 133 -13.83 13.92 -1.90
C LEU A 133 -12.46 13.57 -2.49
N LEU A 134 -11.46 14.44 -2.33
CA LEU A 134 -10.11 14.17 -2.84
C LEU A 134 -9.47 12.99 -2.08
N MET A 135 -9.66 12.93 -0.76
CA MET A 135 -9.19 11.79 0.04
C MET A 135 -9.87 10.49 -0.42
N GLU A 136 -11.18 10.50 -0.63
CA GLU A 136 -11.92 9.32 -1.13
C GLU A 136 -11.42 8.87 -2.50
N ALA A 137 -11.18 9.82 -3.42
CA ALA A 137 -10.64 9.53 -4.75
C ALA A 137 -9.25 8.90 -4.69
N ILE A 138 -8.35 9.42 -3.82
CA ILE A 138 -7.00 8.86 -3.64
C ILE A 138 -7.05 7.46 -3.05
N LEU A 139 -7.91 7.22 -2.04
CA LEU A 139 -8.09 5.90 -1.44
C LEU A 139 -8.65 4.90 -2.46
N ALA A 140 -9.65 5.30 -3.25
CA ALA A 140 -10.21 4.47 -4.32
C ALA A 140 -9.15 4.16 -5.39
N TYR A 141 -8.39 5.16 -5.82
CA TYR A 141 -7.30 5.00 -6.79
C TYR A 141 -6.24 4.01 -6.28
N GLY A 142 -5.78 4.14 -5.03
CA GLY A 142 -4.79 3.23 -4.45
C GLY A 142 -5.24 1.76 -4.44
N LEU A 143 -6.51 1.50 -4.08
CA LEU A 143 -7.08 0.15 -4.12
C LEU A 143 -7.23 -0.37 -5.56
N ASP A 144 -7.72 0.48 -6.47
CA ASP A 144 -7.90 0.16 -7.88
C ASP A 144 -6.58 -0.20 -8.58
N GLN A 145 -5.47 0.47 -8.23
CA GLN A 145 -4.14 0.12 -8.72
C GLN A 145 -3.62 -1.20 -8.12
N LEU A 146 -3.87 -1.42 -6.82
CA LEU A 146 -3.50 -2.67 -6.15
C LEU A 146 -4.18 -3.88 -6.77
N ASP A 147 -5.46 -3.75 -7.15
CA ASP A 147 -6.22 -4.84 -7.78
C ASP A 147 -5.64 -5.31 -9.12
N CYS A 148 -4.89 -4.45 -9.81
CA CYS A 148 -4.23 -4.77 -11.08
C CYS A 148 -2.92 -5.57 -10.95
N CYS A 149 -2.30 -5.65 -9.77
CA CYS A 149 -0.94 -6.15 -9.60
C CYS A 149 -0.71 -7.66 -9.91
N GLN A 150 -1.75 -8.47 -10.17
CA GLN A 150 -1.60 -9.93 -10.29
C GLN A 150 -0.77 -10.36 -11.52
N ALA A 151 -0.85 -9.64 -12.63
CA ALA A 151 -0.23 -10.03 -13.90
C ALA A 151 0.85 -9.04 -14.35
N CYS A 152 1.24 -8.10 -13.49
CA CYS A 152 2.12 -6.99 -13.83
C CYS A 152 3.58 -7.23 -13.48
N GLY A 153 4.45 -6.47 -14.14
CA GLY A 153 5.88 -6.45 -13.85
C GLY A 153 6.20 -5.93 -12.44
N PRO A 154 7.40 -6.23 -11.93
CA PRO A 154 7.83 -5.80 -10.60
C PRO A 154 7.89 -4.27 -10.44
N ASP A 155 8.27 -3.54 -11.49
CA ASP A 155 8.34 -2.07 -11.45
C ASP A 155 6.96 -1.45 -11.15
N TYR A 156 5.91 -1.97 -11.78
CA TYR A 156 4.55 -1.54 -11.51
C TYR A 156 4.13 -1.90 -10.08
N ASN A 157 4.38 -3.15 -9.66
CA ASN A 157 4.05 -3.60 -8.31
C ASN A 157 4.74 -2.75 -7.24
N LEU A 158 6.01 -2.39 -7.44
CA LEU A 158 6.76 -1.50 -6.54
C LEU A 158 6.15 -0.10 -6.51
N ALA A 159 5.83 0.49 -7.67
CA ALA A 159 5.20 1.80 -7.72
C ALA A 159 3.84 1.84 -6.99
N VAL A 160 3.02 0.79 -7.16
CA VAL A 160 1.74 0.66 -6.45
C VAL A 160 1.93 0.51 -4.95
N LEU A 161 2.82 -0.38 -4.51
CA LEU A 161 3.07 -0.62 -3.08
C LEU A 161 3.64 0.64 -2.41
N SER A 162 4.57 1.35 -3.06
CA SER A 162 5.08 2.64 -2.59
C SER A 162 3.99 3.70 -2.49
N LEU A 163 3.08 3.77 -3.47
CA LEU A 163 1.95 4.68 -3.43
C LEU A 163 1.00 4.35 -2.27
N VAL A 164 0.64 3.09 -2.08
CA VAL A 164 -0.25 2.66 -0.99
C VAL A 164 0.38 2.96 0.38
N THR A 165 1.69 2.70 0.55
CA THR A 165 2.42 3.10 1.76
C THR A 165 2.32 4.61 2.00
N LEU A 166 2.55 5.42 0.97
CA LEU A 166 2.48 6.88 1.09
C LEU A 166 1.07 7.37 1.43
N ILE A 167 0.03 6.78 0.84
CA ILE A 167 -1.37 7.09 1.14
C ILE A 167 -1.67 6.87 2.63
N ILE A 168 -1.21 5.74 3.18
CA ILE A 168 -1.37 5.41 4.60
C ILE A 168 -0.64 6.44 5.48
N ASP A 169 0.60 6.78 5.12
CA ASP A 169 1.44 7.71 5.89
C ASP A 169 0.90 9.15 5.88
N GLN A 170 0.38 9.62 4.74
CA GLN A 170 -0.12 10.99 4.58
C GLN A 170 -1.52 11.19 5.19
N ILE A 171 -2.42 10.20 5.05
CA ILE A 171 -3.77 10.30 5.60
C ILE A 171 -3.78 9.96 7.10
N ASN A 172 -2.97 8.99 7.51
CA ASN A 172 -2.71 8.55 8.89
C ASN A 172 -3.93 8.59 9.83
N THR A 173 -4.11 9.67 10.59
CA THR A 173 -5.16 9.81 11.61
C THR A 173 -6.58 9.83 11.06
N ARG A 174 -6.73 10.19 9.77
CA ARG A 174 -8.01 10.28 9.05
C ARG A 174 -8.35 9.01 8.27
N LEU A 175 -7.50 7.98 8.31
CA LEU A 175 -7.67 6.79 7.49
C LEU A 175 -8.91 5.99 7.94
N PRO A 176 -9.89 5.74 7.05
CA PRO A 176 -11.07 4.96 7.39
C PRO A 176 -10.73 3.49 7.67
N ALA A 177 -11.33 2.89 8.70
CA ALA A 177 -11.17 1.47 9.00
C ALA A 177 -11.55 0.56 7.82
N ALA A 178 -12.60 0.93 7.06
CA ALA A 178 -13.02 0.19 5.87
C ALA A 178 -11.93 0.08 4.78
N PHE A 179 -11.01 1.06 4.69
CA PHE A 179 -9.86 0.96 3.78
C PHE A 179 -8.87 -0.12 4.24
N VAL A 180 -8.57 -0.15 5.54
CA VAL A 180 -7.70 -1.17 6.16
C VAL A 180 -8.30 -2.57 6.00
N GLU A 181 -9.61 -2.70 6.25
CA GLU A 181 -10.34 -3.96 6.09
C GLU A 181 -10.26 -4.50 4.66
N LYS A 182 -10.44 -3.64 3.65
CA LYS A 182 -10.28 -4.03 2.24
C LYS A 182 -8.83 -4.43 1.93
N LEU A 183 -7.86 -3.68 2.44
CA LEU A 183 -6.44 -3.88 2.16
C LEU A 183 -5.90 -5.19 2.77
N LEU A 184 -6.40 -5.59 3.93
CA LEU A 184 -6.00 -6.81 4.65
C LEU A 184 -7.03 -7.95 4.53
N ALA A 185 -8.05 -7.81 3.68
CA ALA A 185 -8.99 -8.89 3.38
C ALA A 185 -8.27 -10.07 2.70
N PRO A 186 -8.74 -11.32 2.89
CA PRO A 186 -8.17 -12.53 2.27
C PRO A 186 -8.02 -12.45 0.75
N GLU A 187 -8.94 -11.73 0.09
CA GLU A 187 -8.93 -11.58 -1.36
C GLU A 187 -8.00 -10.49 -1.88
N SER A 188 -7.51 -9.62 -0.99
CA SER A 188 -6.62 -8.51 -1.32
C SER A 188 -5.39 -8.97 -2.09
N ARG A 189 -5.02 -8.21 -3.11
CA ARG A 189 -3.78 -8.47 -3.85
C ARG A 189 -2.54 -8.26 -2.99
N LEU A 190 -2.61 -7.44 -1.95
CA LEU A 190 -1.49 -7.24 -1.02
C LEU A 190 -1.03 -8.57 -0.39
N LEU A 191 -1.99 -9.37 0.09
CA LEU A 191 -1.72 -10.69 0.70
C LEU A 191 -1.21 -11.71 -0.33
N LYS A 192 -1.49 -11.52 -1.62
CA LYS A 192 -0.97 -12.37 -2.70
C LYS A 192 0.47 -11.96 -3.07
N LEU A 193 0.77 -10.66 -3.08
CA LEU A 193 2.08 -10.11 -3.41
C LEU A 193 3.18 -10.42 -2.39
N ARG A 194 2.86 -10.71 -1.11
CA ARG A 194 3.89 -11.13 -0.14
C ARG A 194 4.61 -12.44 -0.50
N PHE A 195 4.05 -13.23 -1.42
CA PHE A 195 4.64 -14.46 -1.94
C PHE A 195 5.42 -14.25 -3.25
N HIS A 196 5.66 -13.00 -3.65
CA HIS A 196 6.40 -12.68 -4.87
C HIS A 196 7.85 -13.19 -4.81
N ARG A 197 8.43 -13.52 -5.97
CA ARG A 197 9.80 -14.06 -6.05
C ARG A 197 10.87 -13.01 -5.79
N GLU A 198 10.59 -11.77 -6.16
CA GLU A 198 11.48 -10.63 -5.96
C GLU A 198 11.37 -10.09 -4.53
N LYS A 199 12.52 -9.94 -3.87
CA LYS A 199 12.60 -9.54 -2.46
C LYS A 199 12.17 -8.10 -2.26
N GLU A 200 12.38 -7.26 -3.27
CA GLU A 200 12.02 -5.86 -3.32
C GLU A 200 10.50 -5.70 -3.18
N VAL A 201 9.73 -6.50 -3.94
CA VAL A 201 8.25 -6.51 -3.85
C VAL A 201 7.81 -6.99 -2.47
N MET A 202 8.39 -8.07 -1.94
CA MET A 202 8.08 -8.54 -0.59
C MET A 202 8.40 -7.49 0.49
N SER A 203 9.52 -6.78 0.35
CA SER A 203 9.92 -5.69 1.25
C SER A 203 8.96 -4.51 1.17
N ALA A 204 8.47 -4.18 -0.02
CA ALA A 204 7.46 -3.14 -0.21
C ALA A 204 6.11 -3.55 0.40
N VAL A 205 5.69 -4.81 0.29
CA VAL A 205 4.51 -5.33 1.02
C VAL A 205 4.71 -5.21 2.53
N LEU A 206 5.88 -5.58 3.04
CA LEU A 206 6.21 -5.41 4.45
C LEU A 206 6.13 -3.92 4.87
N ALA A 207 6.56 -2.98 4.02
CA ALA A 207 6.46 -1.56 4.30
C ALA A 207 4.99 -1.09 4.43
N VAL A 208 4.07 -1.61 3.61
CA VAL A 208 2.62 -1.35 3.76
C VAL A 208 2.11 -1.81 5.13
N TYR A 209 2.45 -3.04 5.55
CA TYR A 209 2.06 -3.53 6.88
C TYR A 209 2.65 -2.66 8.01
N LYS A 210 3.91 -2.24 7.88
CA LYS A 210 4.56 -1.36 8.86
C LYS A 210 3.86 0.01 8.95
N ALA A 211 3.45 0.59 7.83
CA ALA A 211 2.70 1.85 7.82
C ALA A 211 1.34 1.70 8.53
N LEU A 212 0.60 0.62 8.24
CA LEU A 212 -0.68 0.32 8.92
C LEU A 212 -0.49 0.14 10.43
N LEU A 213 0.54 -0.59 10.85
CA LEU A 213 0.83 -0.84 12.26
C LEU A 213 1.51 0.35 12.97
N SER A 214 1.76 1.45 12.25
CA SER A 214 2.28 2.73 12.78
C SER A 214 1.22 3.84 12.79
N LEU A 215 -0.04 3.51 12.49
CA LEU A 215 -1.14 4.48 12.52
C LEU A 215 -1.33 5.08 13.91
N LYS A 216 -1.56 6.40 13.96
CA LYS A 216 -1.78 7.12 15.22
C LYS A 216 -3.24 7.05 15.70
N ASN A 217 -4.17 6.73 14.80
CA ASN A 217 -5.57 6.50 15.14
C ASN A 217 -5.73 5.10 15.75
N ILE A 218 -5.95 5.04 17.07
CA ILE A 218 -6.00 3.77 17.82
C ILE A 218 -7.11 2.84 17.28
N PRO A 219 -8.37 3.27 17.06
CA PRO A 219 -9.40 2.41 16.48
C PRO A 219 -9.00 1.79 15.13
N THR A 220 -8.45 2.58 14.21
CA THR A 220 -8.02 2.08 12.90
C THR A 220 -6.81 1.15 13.01
N LEU A 221 -5.86 1.46 13.90
CA LEU A 221 -4.73 0.59 14.20
C LEU A 221 -5.18 -0.75 14.80
N GLU A 222 -6.14 -0.74 15.72
CA GLU A 222 -6.69 -1.94 16.34
C GLU A 222 -7.38 -2.83 15.30
N ALA A 223 -8.11 -2.24 14.35
CA ALA A 223 -8.69 -2.98 13.24
C ALA A 223 -7.61 -3.66 12.37
N ALA A 224 -6.53 -2.95 12.02
CA ALA A 224 -5.40 -3.54 11.30
C ALA A 224 -4.76 -4.70 12.08
N TYR A 225 -4.52 -4.48 13.38
CA TYR A 225 -3.91 -5.45 14.28
C TYR A 225 -4.74 -6.73 14.38
N LYS A 226 -6.06 -6.61 14.59
CA LYS A 226 -6.97 -7.77 14.66
C LYS A 226 -7.02 -8.58 13.37
N LEU A 227 -6.90 -7.94 12.20
CA LEU A 227 -6.83 -8.64 10.92
C LEU A 227 -5.52 -9.42 10.79
N VAL A 228 -4.38 -8.82 11.16
CA VAL A 228 -3.06 -9.49 11.17
C VAL A 228 -3.06 -10.69 12.12
N LEU A 229 -3.63 -10.54 13.31
CA LEU A 229 -3.75 -11.62 14.29
C LEU A 229 -4.70 -12.73 13.84
N GLY A 230 -5.86 -12.36 13.27
CA GLY A 230 -6.83 -13.30 12.72
C GLY A 230 -6.26 -14.17 11.62
N GLU A 231 -5.46 -13.57 10.74
CA GLU A 231 -4.74 -14.31 9.70
C GLU A 231 -3.69 -15.27 10.30
N MET A 232 -2.96 -14.82 11.31
CA MET A 232 -1.98 -15.66 12.02
C MET A 232 -2.66 -16.87 12.70
N ALA A 233 -3.79 -16.65 13.37
CA ALA A 233 -4.58 -17.70 13.99
C ALA A 233 -5.10 -18.73 12.97
N CYS A 234 -5.57 -18.27 11.80
CA CYS A 234 -5.96 -19.14 10.69
C CYS A 234 -4.79 -19.99 10.18
N ALA A 235 -3.60 -19.39 10.03
CA ALA A 235 -2.40 -20.10 9.60
C ALA A 235 -1.94 -21.15 10.64
N LEU A 236 -1.92 -20.81 11.93
CA LEU A 236 -1.61 -21.75 13.00
C LEU A 236 -2.61 -22.91 13.05
N SER A 237 -3.91 -22.61 12.89
CA SER A 237 -4.96 -23.64 12.86
C SER A 237 -4.79 -24.59 11.67
N SER A 238 -4.43 -24.06 10.49
CA SER A 238 -4.15 -24.86 9.29
C SER A 238 -2.93 -25.78 9.48
N LEU A 239 -1.89 -25.32 10.18
CA LEU A 239 -0.72 -26.15 10.49
C LEU A 239 -1.07 -27.27 11.46
N THR A 240 -1.77 -26.96 12.55
CA THR A 240 -2.15 -27.97 13.56
C THR A 240 -3.11 -29.02 13.00
N GLY A 241 -4.06 -28.61 12.15
CA GLY A 241 -4.97 -29.55 11.47
C GLY A 241 -4.27 -30.56 10.55
N THR A 242 -3.02 -30.30 10.15
CA THR A 242 -2.22 -31.27 9.36
C THR A 242 -1.47 -32.29 10.24
N LEU A 243 -1.36 -32.01 11.54
CA LEU A 243 -0.63 -32.82 12.51
C LEU A 243 -1.55 -33.79 13.27
N GLU A 244 -2.84 -33.47 13.41
CA GLU A 244 -3.81 -34.36 14.07
C GLU A 244 -4.03 -35.65 13.24
N PRO A 245 -3.67 -36.84 13.74
CA PRO A 245 -4.09 -38.10 13.14
C PRO A 245 -5.58 -38.29 13.45
N SER A 246 -6.37 -38.52 12.41
CA SER A 246 -7.76 -38.99 12.53
C SER A 246 -7.89 -40.08 13.60
N GLU A 247 -9.01 -40.02 14.35
CA GLU A 247 -9.53 -41.01 15.31
C GLU A 247 -9.07 -40.86 16.78
N SER A 248 -9.73 -39.96 17.53
CA SER A 248 -10.22 -40.17 18.92
C SER A 248 -10.22 -38.96 19.86
N ALA A 249 -9.92 -37.75 19.39
CA ALA A 249 -10.08 -36.53 20.19
C ALA A 249 -11.35 -35.74 19.80
N PRO A 250 -12.12 -35.20 20.76
CA PRO A 250 -13.18 -34.25 20.45
C PRO A 250 -12.57 -33.04 19.74
N ALA A 251 -13.28 -32.51 18.73
CA ALA A 251 -12.84 -31.41 17.88
C ALA A 251 -12.08 -30.34 18.69
N PRO A 252 -10.87 -29.93 18.27
CA PRO A 252 -10.07 -29.03 19.06
C PRO A 252 -10.87 -27.76 19.33
N SER A 253 -11.00 -27.44 20.61
CA SER A 253 -11.40 -26.10 21.06
C SER A 253 -10.58 -25.09 20.26
N SER A 254 -11.28 -24.16 19.60
CA SER A 254 -10.74 -22.98 18.89
C SER A 254 -9.28 -22.67 19.28
N ILE A 255 -8.34 -22.91 18.37
CA ILE A 255 -6.93 -22.64 18.59
C ILE A 255 -6.73 -21.12 18.66
N CYS A 256 -6.10 -20.66 19.74
CA CYS A 256 -5.88 -19.24 20.05
C CYS A 256 -7.19 -18.41 19.97
N PRO A 257 -8.20 -18.69 20.81
CA PRO A 257 -9.55 -18.10 20.68
C PRO A 257 -9.55 -16.58 20.86
N SER A 258 -8.56 -16.05 21.58
CA SER A 258 -8.37 -14.62 21.86
C SER A 258 -8.04 -13.78 20.62
N ILE A 259 -7.59 -14.41 19.54
CA ILE A 259 -7.06 -13.71 18.36
C ILE A 259 -7.75 -14.09 17.04
N GLN A 260 -8.84 -14.87 17.10
CA GLN A 260 -9.58 -15.24 15.90
C GLN A 260 -10.32 -14.07 15.29
N HIS A 261 -10.50 -14.11 13.97
CA HIS A 261 -11.24 -13.10 13.24
C HIS A 261 -12.20 -13.75 12.23
N PRO A 262 -13.47 -13.32 12.16
CA PRO A 262 -14.50 -13.97 11.34
C PRO A 262 -14.14 -14.00 9.85
N THR A 263 -13.44 -12.98 9.36
CA THR A 263 -12.97 -12.88 7.96
C THR A 263 -12.08 -14.06 7.53
N PHE A 264 -11.38 -14.72 8.45
CA PHE A 264 -10.47 -15.83 8.14
C PHE A 264 -10.98 -17.20 8.64
N ALA A 265 -12.18 -17.26 9.23
CA ALA A 265 -12.66 -18.44 9.95
C ALA A 265 -12.87 -19.70 9.07
N SER A 266 -13.11 -19.53 7.76
CA SER A 266 -13.38 -20.62 6.81
C SER A 266 -12.20 -20.96 5.90
N LEU A 267 -11.05 -20.32 6.09
CA LEU A 267 -9.90 -20.50 5.20
C LEU A 267 -9.03 -21.67 5.66
N THR A 268 -8.60 -22.48 4.70
CA THR A 268 -7.59 -23.52 4.90
C THR A 268 -6.38 -23.21 4.03
N LEU A 269 -5.21 -23.12 4.66
CA LEU A 269 -3.97 -22.72 4.00
C LEU A 269 -3.05 -23.94 3.79
N PRO A 270 -2.37 -24.04 2.63
CA PRO A 270 -1.29 -25.01 2.46
C PRO A 270 -0.20 -24.82 3.54
N PRO A 271 0.41 -25.89 4.07
CA PRO A 271 1.37 -25.80 5.18
C PRO A 271 2.53 -24.82 4.93
N GLU A 272 3.11 -24.84 3.74
CA GLU A 272 4.22 -23.95 3.35
C GLU A 272 3.80 -22.46 3.43
N LYS A 273 2.59 -22.15 2.94
CA LYS A 273 2.04 -20.79 3.00
C LYS A 273 1.69 -20.41 4.43
N ALA A 274 1.09 -21.32 5.20
CA ALA A 274 0.74 -21.07 6.58
C ALA A 274 1.98 -20.78 7.44
N GLN A 275 3.05 -21.57 7.31
CA GLN A 275 4.31 -21.32 7.99
C GLN A 275 4.89 -19.95 7.61
N PHE A 276 4.91 -19.63 6.31
CA PHE A 276 5.38 -18.32 5.84
C PHE A 276 4.57 -17.17 6.45
N ILE A 277 3.23 -17.27 6.47
CA ILE A 277 2.33 -16.23 6.98
C ILE A 277 2.60 -15.95 8.46
N VAL A 278 2.75 -16.99 9.27
CA VAL A 278 3.03 -16.82 10.71
C VAL A 278 4.34 -16.06 10.91
N ILE A 279 5.41 -16.46 10.22
CA ILE A 279 6.72 -15.80 10.32
C ILE A 279 6.67 -14.36 9.80
N PHE A 280 5.98 -14.14 8.68
CA PHE A 280 5.79 -12.81 8.09
C PHE A 280 5.05 -11.87 9.05
N ASN A 281 3.93 -12.33 9.64
CA ASN A 281 3.15 -11.52 10.58
C ASN A 281 3.91 -11.30 11.91
N LEU A 282 4.69 -12.27 12.40
CA LEU A 282 5.56 -12.04 13.56
C LEU A 282 6.61 -10.94 13.29
N ASN A 283 7.13 -10.85 12.07
CA ASN A 283 8.03 -9.78 11.65
C ASN A 283 7.30 -8.42 11.60
N THR A 284 6.08 -8.36 11.08
CA THR A 284 5.31 -7.09 11.03
C THR A 284 5.01 -6.56 12.43
N LEU A 285 4.71 -7.44 13.39
CA LEU A 285 4.45 -7.08 14.80
C LEU A 285 5.65 -6.46 15.51
N THR A 286 6.87 -6.69 15.03
CA THR A 286 8.05 -5.99 15.57
C THR A 286 7.88 -4.48 15.48
N THR A 287 7.13 -3.94 14.52
CA THR A 287 6.84 -2.50 14.39
C THR A 287 6.24 -1.93 15.68
N ILE A 288 5.24 -2.62 16.24
CA ILE A 288 4.58 -2.19 17.47
C ILE A 288 5.47 -2.51 18.67
N GLY A 289 5.95 -3.76 18.77
CA GLY A 289 6.74 -4.23 19.91
C GLY A 289 8.03 -3.45 20.12
N ASN A 290 8.61 -2.89 19.07
CA ASN A 290 9.88 -2.19 19.13
C ASN A 290 9.75 -0.66 19.24
N THR A 291 8.54 -0.10 19.21
CA THR A 291 8.35 1.34 19.28
C THR A 291 8.59 1.84 20.71
N LYS A 292 9.62 2.69 20.88
CA LYS A 292 9.99 3.27 22.19
C LYS A 292 8.81 4.05 22.79
N ASN A 293 8.54 3.85 24.08
CA ASN A 293 7.50 4.56 24.84
C ASN A 293 6.09 4.46 24.23
N SER A 294 5.82 3.44 23.41
CA SER A 294 4.50 3.25 22.83
C SER A 294 3.53 2.73 23.89
N LEU A 295 2.87 3.65 24.60
CA LEU A 295 1.70 3.34 25.43
C LEU A 295 0.65 2.54 24.63
N ILE A 296 0.60 2.76 23.32
CA ILE A 296 -0.29 2.07 22.38
C ILE A 296 0.04 0.57 22.32
N GLY A 297 1.30 0.20 22.07
CA GLY A 297 1.72 -1.20 22.02
C GLY A 297 1.71 -1.91 23.38
N MET A 298 1.87 -1.14 24.46
CA MET A 298 1.88 -1.67 25.83
C MET A 298 0.47 -1.82 26.45
N TRP A 299 -0.51 -1.00 26.06
CA TRP A 299 -1.79 -0.94 26.77
C TRP A 299 -3.03 -0.77 25.89
N ALA A 300 -2.92 -0.24 24.67
CA ALA A 300 -4.10 0.08 23.85
C ALA A 300 -4.58 -1.08 22.96
N LEU A 301 -3.70 -2.05 22.67
CA LEU A 301 -4.03 -3.20 21.83
C LEU A 301 -4.37 -4.42 22.69
N SER A 302 -5.39 -5.17 22.26
CA SER A 302 -5.84 -6.39 22.92
C SER A 302 -5.82 -7.57 21.92
N PRO A 303 -5.09 -8.67 22.21
CA PRO A 303 -4.09 -8.79 23.28
C PRO A 303 -2.89 -7.88 23.06
N THR A 304 -2.15 -7.55 24.12
CA THR A 304 -0.86 -6.85 23.99
C THR A 304 0.16 -7.73 23.26
N VAL A 305 1.20 -7.15 22.65
CA VAL A 305 2.26 -7.94 21.98
C VAL A 305 2.94 -8.91 22.95
N PHE A 306 3.14 -8.50 24.21
CA PHE A 306 3.69 -9.36 25.25
C PHE A 306 2.75 -10.52 25.60
N THR A 307 1.47 -10.24 25.86
CA THR A 307 0.46 -11.28 26.17
C THR A 307 0.31 -12.27 25.01
N LEU A 308 0.26 -11.75 23.78
CA LEU A 308 0.19 -12.56 22.56
C LEU A 308 1.34 -13.59 22.52
N LEU A 309 2.58 -13.12 22.64
CA LEU A 309 3.77 -13.95 22.45
C LEU A 309 4.08 -14.85 23.65
N SER A 310 3.67 -14.47 24.86
CA SER A 310 3.96 -15.23 26.08
C SER A 310 2.83 -16.16 26.54
N GLN A 311 1.58 -15.88 26.19
CA GLN A 311 0.41 -16.61 26.67
C GLN A 311 -0.42 -17.19 25.50
N ASP A 312 -0.83 -16.36 24.54
CA ASP A 312 -1.75 -16.80 23.48
C ASP A 312 -1.10 -17.75 22.47
N MET A 313 0.20 -17.56 22.17
CA MET A 313 0.96 -18.37 21.23
C MET A 313 1.65 -19.58 21.85
N THR A 314 1.30 -20.01 23.07
CA THR A 314 1.97 -21.12 23.77
C THR A 314 1.98 -22.44 22.99
N LEU A 315 1.00 -22.67 22.11
CA LEU A 315 0.95 -23.82 21.20
C LEU A 315 2.22 -23.96 20.35
N VAL A 316 2.89 -22.86 20.00
CA VAL A 316 4.09 -22.93 19.17
C VAL A 316 5.22 -23.71 19.85
N HIS A 317 5.18 -23.86 21.18
CA HIS A 317 6.16 -24.62 21.98
C HIS A 317 5.82 -26.11 22.15
N ALA A 318 4.63 -26.54 21.72
CA ALA A 318 4.20 -27.92 21.78
C ALA A 318 4.64 -28.69 20.52
N GLU A 319 3.76 -29.54 19.99
CA GLU A 319 4.02 -30.38 18.82
C GLU A 319 4.41 -29.56 17.58
N LEU A 320 3.92 -28.33 17.45
CA LEU A 320 4.26 -27.43 16.34
C LEU A 320 5.76 -27.12 16.26
N THR A 321 6.50 -27.09 17.39
CA THR A 321 7.96 -26.90 17.38
C THR A 321 8.69 -28.04 16.67
N VAL A 322 8.19 -29.27 16.78
CA VAL A 322 8.86 -30.45 16.22
C VAL A 322 8.85 -30.40 14.69
N PHE A 323 7.72 -29.95 14.12
CA PHE A 323 7.53 -29.92 12.66
C PHE A 323 7.89 -28.56 12.03
N TYR A 324 7.67 -27.46 12.76
CA TYR A 324 7.86 -26.09 12.26
C TYR A 324 8.70 -25.22 13.22
N PRO A 325 9.96 -25.61 13.54
CA PRO A 325 10.80 -24.94 14.54
C PRO A 325 11.09 -23.47 14.25
N ALA A 326 11.08 -23.07 12.96
CA ALA A 326 11.26 -21.69 12.56
C ALA A 326 10.19 -20.74 13.13
N ILE A 327 8.96 -21.22 13.36
CA ILE A 327 7.89 -20.44 13.99
C ILE A 327 8.22 -20.15 15.45
N GLN A 328 8.67 -21.18 16.18
CA GLN A 328 9.07 -21.04 17.58
C GLN A 328 10.23 -20.04 17.72
N TYR A 329 11.25 -20.16 16.87
CA TYR A 329 12.37 -19.22 16.84
C TYR A 329 11.90 -17.79 16.59
N ALA A 330 11.05 -17.57 15.57
CA ALA A 330 10.53 -16.24 15.24
C ALA A 330 9.74 -15.63 16.40
N ALA A 331 8.88 -16.41 17.07
CA ALA A 331 8.09 -15.94 18.21
C ALA A 331 8.99 -15.53 19.38
N LEU A 332 9.95 -16.37 19.76
CA LEU A 332 10.90 -16.09 20.84
C LEU A 332 11.81 -14.91 20.50
N TYR A 333 12.27 -14.81 19.25
CA TYR A 333 13.11 -13.70 18.81
C TYR A 333 12.37 -12.36 18.86
N THR A 334 11.12 -12.33 18.39
CA THR A 334 10.26 -11.14 18.47
C THR A 334 10.00 -10.75 19.93
N LEU A 335 9.73 -11.73 20.81
CA LEU A 335 9.55 -11.48 22.24
C LEU A 335 10.82 -10.92 22.89
N TYR A 336 11.99 -11.53 22.61
CA TYR A 336 13.28 -11.06 23.09
C TYR A 336 13.58 -9.63 22.62
N SER A 337 13.36 -9.33 21.34
CA SER A 337 13.52 -7.99 20.79
C SER A 337 12.61 -6.96 21.48
N HIS A 338 11.39 -7.35 21.82
CA HIS A 338 10.45 -6.50 22.56
C HIS A 338 10.92 -6.24 24.00
N CYS A 339 11.36 -7.29 24.71
CA CYS A 339 11.76 -7.19 26.11
C CYS A 339 13.12 -6.50 26.36
N THR A 340 13.96 -6.37 25.34
CA THR A 340 15.31 -5.74 25.46
C THR A 340 15.32 -4.23 25.23
N ARG A 341 14.17 -3.62 24.93
CA ARG A 341 14.04 -2.18 24.66
C ARG A 341 13.48 -1.42 25.84
#